data_AF-A0A7W1SJT6-F1
#
_entry.id   AF-A0A7W1SJT6-F1
#
_cell.length_a   1.000
_cell.length_b   1.000
_cell.length_c   1.000
_cell.angle_alpha   90.00
_cell.angle_beta   90.00
_cell.angle_gamma   90.00
#
_symmetry.space_group_name_H-M   'P 1'
#
loop_
_entity.id
_entity.type
_entity.pdbx_description
1 polymer ?
#
loop_
_entity_poly.entity_id
_entity_poly.type
_entity_poly.pdbx_seq_one_letter_code
_entity_poly.pdbx_strand_id
1 'polypeptide(L)'
;MVVTTRVRLDRIASATRNAALSPEVIVGDQIVAAEGYVLAVRILEDKSAYNTVEDVTGRMLSLRAGDVLAGVLGTRRALRGYAGVVPSHLAVGDSIDVLNLGGILGRCTSVNPDVGPPFRAEVLGAILAFPELGDRVGRPAHIRERAVPPSDALESRVPVVYIAGTCMNAGKTVAATELVRGLARSGLRVAAAKLTGVSLMRDALSMLDAGAVAALTFNDVGIASTHAGVTVSTAKGIFNRLAGSKPDVIVAELGDGILGEYGVQDILH
;
A
#
# COMPACT_ATOMS: atom_id res chain seq x y z
N MET A 1 -17.36 -26.20 7.03
CA MET A 1 -17.94 -25.37 5.95
C MET A 1 -17.66 -23.93 6.35
N VAL A 2 -17.06 -23.12 5.49
CA VAL A 2 -16.77 -21.70 5.82
C VAL A 2 -18.09 -20.99 6.04
N VAL A 3 -18.24 -20.31 7.19
CA VAL A 3 -19.40 -19.45 7.42
C VAL A 3 -19.15 -18.15 6.70
N THR A 4 -20.08 -17.77 5.81
CA THR A 4 -19.94 -16.56 5.01
C THR A 4 -21.08 -15.58 5.29
N THR A 5 -20.75 -14.29 5.36
CA THR A 5 -21.71 -13.21 5.60
C THR A 5 -21.52 -12.10 4.56
N ARG A 6 -22.61 -11.45 4.13
CA ARG A 6 -22.52 -10.25 3.29
C ARG A 6 -22.30 -9.02 4.16
N VAL A 7 -21.35 -8.18 3.76
CA VAL A 7 -20.98 -6.96 4.46
C VAL A 7 -20.88 -5.81 3.46
N ARG A 8 -21.37 -4.63 3.86
CA ARG A 8 -21.16 -3.39 3.12
C ARG A 8 -19.98 -2.65 3.75
N LEU A 9 -19.01 -2.29 2.93
CA LEU A 9 -17.83 -1.52 3.29
C LEU A 9 -18.18 -0.02 3.25
N ASP A 10 -17.89 0.68 4.33
CA ASP A 10 -17.98 2.14 4.39
C ASP A 10 -16.73 2.77 3.81
N ARG A 11 -15.58 2.10 3.95
CA ARG A 11 -14.27 2.55 3.47
C ARG A 11 -13.49 1.40 2.83
N ILE A 12 -12.85 1.69 1.71
CA ILE A 12 -11.94 0.76 1.02
C ILE A 12 -10.57 1.42 0.97
N ALA A 13 -9.63 0.90 1.75
CA ALA A 13 -8.32 1.55 1.89
C ALA A 13 -7.45 1.40 0.64
N SER A 14 -6.61 2.39 0.38
CA SER A 14 -5.74 2.47 -0.80
C SER A 14 -4.78 1.28 -0.91
N ALA A 15 -4.33 0.71 0.20
CA ALA A 15 -3.47 -0.48 0.17
C ALA A 15 -4.18 -1.72 -0.43
N THR A 16 -5.52 -1.75 -0.44
CA THR A 16 -6.30 -2.86 -1.02
C THR A 16 -6.58 -2.72 -2.52
N ARG A 17 -6.11 -1.64 -3.18
CA ARG A 17 -6.48 -1.27 -4.55
C ARG A 17 -6.41 -2.41 -5.57
N ASN A 18 -5.37 -3.24 -5.50
CA ASN A 18 -5.19 -4.36 -6.44
C ASN A 18 -6.23 -5.48 -6.30
N ALA A 19 -6.86 -5.61 -5.14
CA ALA A 19 -7.96 -6.56 -4.93
C ALA A 19 -9.28 -6.06 -5.58
N ALA A 20 -9.34 -4.77 -5.95
CA ALA A 20 -10.43 -4.17 -6.73
C ALA A 20 -11.82 -4.52 -6.20
N LEU A 21 -11.99 -4.30 -4.90
CA LEU A 21 -13.19 -4.65 -4.16
C LEU A 21 -14.39 -3.79 -4.56
N SER A 22 -15.57 -4.40 -4.57
CA SER A 22 -16.84 -3.69 -4.56
C SER A 22 -17.20 -3.21 -3.15
N PRO A 23 -18.07 -2.19 -3.00
CA PRO A 23 -18.59 -1.77 -1.69
C PRO A 23 -19.38 -2.85 -0.96
N GLU A 24 -19.98 -3.81 -1.67
CA GLU A 24 -20.60 -4.99 -1.08
C GLU A 24 -19.68 -6.19 -1.28
N VAL A 25 -19.33 -6.87 -0.20
CA VAL A 25 -18.42 -8.03 -0.21
C VAL A 25 -19.02 -9.20 0.56
N ILE A 26 -18.51 -10.40 0.27
CA ILE A 26 -18.73 -11.58 1.10
C ILE A 26 -17.50 -11.77 1.95
N VAL A 27 -17.68 -11.96 3.26
CA VAL A 27 -16.59 -12.27 4.20
C VAL A 27 -16.72 -13.71 4.67
N GLY A 28 -15.59 -14.40 4.83
CA GLY A 28 -15.50 -15.74 5.41
C GLY A 28 -14.84 -15.73 6.79
N ASP A 29 -15.20 -16.69 7.63
CA ASP A 29 -14.67 -16.87 8.98
C ASP A 29 -13.26 -17.50 9.04
N GLN A 30 -12.81 -18.11 7.95
CA GLN A 30 -11.46 -18.64 7.81
C GLN A 30 -10.48 -17.56 7.35
N ILE A 31 -9.56 -17.18 8.24
CA ILE A 31 -8.60 -16.10 8.00
C ILE A 31 -7.20 -16.68 7.82
N VAL A 32 -6.52 -16.23 6.77
CA VAL A 32 -5.09 -16.47 6.57
C VAL A 32 -4.32 -15.28 7.15
N ALA A 33 -3.68 -15.48 8.31
CA ALA A 33 -2.90 -14.46 9.00
C ALA A 33 -1.51 -14.28 8.35
N ALA A 34 -1.49 -13.74 7.13
CA ALA A 34 -0.28 -13.48 6.37
C ALA A 34 -0.34 -12.16 5.60
N GLU A 35 0.82 -11.61 5.22
CA GLU A 35 0.88 -10.34 4.50
C GLU A 35 0.14 -10.39 3.16
N GLY A 36 -0.60 -9.32 2.87
CA GLY A 36 -1.28 -9.09 1.60
C GLY A 36 -2.72 -9.62 1.52
N TYR A 37 -3.17 -10.42 2.48
CA TYR A 37 -4.57 -10.81 2.61
C TYR A 37 -5.43 -9.65 3.10
N VAL A 38 -6.66 -9.56 2.57
CA VAL A 38 -7.57 -8.45 2.81
C VAL A 38 -8.68 -8.84 3.77
N LEU A 39 -8.91 -8.02 4.79
CA LEU A 39 -9.93 -8.23 5.81
C LEU A 39 -10.97 -7.12 5.78
N ALA A 40 -12.19 -7.47 6.17
CA ALA A 40 -13.18 -6.50 6.61
C ALA A 40 -13.06 -6.36 8.13
N VAL A 41 -12.94 -5.13 8.62
CA VAL A 41 -12.84 -4.83 10.05
C VAL A 41 -13.80 -3.69 10.41
N ARG A 42 -14.35 -3.70 11.62
CA ARG A 42 -15.20 -2.64 12.14
C ARG A 42 -14.40 -1.75 13.08
N ILE A 43 -14.32 -0.46 12.80
CA ILE A 43 -13.63 0.50 13.67
C ILE A 43 -14.37 0.60 15.02
N LEU A 44 -13.64 0.47 16.13
CA LEU A 44 -14.24 0.39 17.47
C LEU A 44 -14.39 1.74 18.17
N GLU A 45 -13.54 2.71 17.84
CA GLU A 45 -13.46 3.97 18.56
C GLU A 45 -13.19 5.16 17.63
N ASP A 46 -13.66 6.34 18.03
CA ASP A 46 -13.34 7.59 17.35
C ASP A 46 -11.99 8.14 17.79
N LYS A 47 -11.33 8.88 16.90
CA LYS A 47 -10.11 9.63 17.19
C LYS A 47 -10.20 11.06 16.68
N SER A 48 -9.58 11.99 17.41
CA SER A 48 -9.48 13.40 17.03
C SER A 48 -8.28 13.72 16.12
N ALA A 49 -7.22 12.91 16.19
CA ALA A 49 -6.01 13.04 15.40
C ALA A 49 -5.66 11.73 14.71
N TYR A 50 -4.95 11.81 13.57
CA TYR A 50 -4.61 10.65 12.74
C TYR A 50 -5.84 9.77 12.44
N ASN A 51 -6.96 10.43 12.15
CA ASN A 51 -8.31 9.87 12.15
C ASN A 51 -8.89 9.69 10.75
N THR A 52 -8.02 9.51 9.76
CA THR A 52 -8.38 9.38 8.35
C THR A 52 -7.78 8.12 7.73
N VAL A 53 -8.37 7.68 6.63
CA VAL A 53 -7.84 6.65 5.74
C VAL A 53 -7.82 7.21 4.32
N GLU A 54 -6.79 6.86 3.55
CA GLU A 54 -6.71 7.12 2.12
C GLU A 54 -7.52 6.04 1.40
N ASP A 55 -8.50 6.44 0.59
CA ASP A 55 -9.29 5.51 -0.21
C ASP A 55 -8.56 5.11 -1.51
N VAL A 56 -9.13 4.17 -2.26
CA VAL A 56 -8.57 3.70 -3.55
C VAL A 56 -8.46 4.79 -4.63
N THR A 57 -9.06 5.96 -4.42
CA THR A 57 -8.93 7.13 -5.31
C THR A 57 -7.83 8.10 -4.87
N GLY A 58 -7.25 7.88 -3.68
CA GLY A 58 -6.27 8.79 -3.06
C GLY A 58 -6.87 9.86 -2.16
N ARG A 59 -8.19 9.84 -1.92
CA ARG A 59 -8.83 10.84 -1.06
C ARG A 59 -8.68 10.43 0.40
N MET A 60 -8.35 11.42 1.23
CA MET A 60 -8.34 11.24 2.69
C MET A 60 -9.78 11.36 3.22
N LEU A 61 -10.31 10.27 3.76
CA LEU A 61 -11.64 10.20 4.34
C LEU A 61 -11.53 10.00 5.85
N SER A 62 -12.40 10.64 6.62
CA SER A 62 -12.48 10.36 8.07
C SER A 62 -12.93 8.93 8.34
N LEU A 63 -12.26 8.30 9.31
CA LEU A 63 -12.70 7.07 9.95
C LEU A 63 -13.48 7.41 11.23
N ARG A 64 -14.57 6.69 11.47
CA ARG A 64 -15.43 6.82 12.63
C ARG A 64 -15.71 5.46 13.26
N ALA A 65 -16.03 5.46 14.54
CA ALA A 65 -16.53 4.28 15.21
C ALA A 65 -17.74 3.71 14.46
N GLY A 66 -17.74 2.39 14.25
CA GLY A 66 -18.77 1.68 13.49
C GLY A 66 -18.50 1.55 11.99
N ASP A 67 -17.63 2.37 11.39
CA ASP A 67 -17.25 2.24 9.97
C ASP A 67 -16.68 0.84 9.71
N VAL A 68 -17.14 0.19 8.64
CA VAL A 68 -16.54 -1.05 8.13
C VAL A 68 -15.47 -0.71 7.10
N LEU A 69 -14.23 -1.05 7.42
CA LEU A 69 -13.04 -0.80 6.62
C LEU A 69 -12.56 -2.10 5.96
N ALA A 70 -12.30 -2.05 4.65
CA ALA A 70 -11.43 -3.03 4.01
C ALA A 70 -9.97 -2.58 4.15
N GLY A 71 -9.16 -3.39 4.83
CA GLY A 71 -7.74 -3.17 5.04
C GLY A 71 -6.92 -4.43 4.76
N VAL A 72 -5.60 -4.28 4.64
CA VAL A 72 -4.69 -5.37 4.27
C VAL A 72 -3.79 -5.75 5.43
N LEU A 73 -3.63 -7.05 5.70
CA LEU A 73 -2.64 -7.53 6.65
C LEU A 73 -1.23 -7.18 6.16
N GLY A 74 -0.42 -6.54 7.00
CA GLY A 74 0.94 -6.17 6.62
C GLY A 74 1.81 -5.79 7.81
N THR A 75 3.11 -6.03 7.67
CA THR A 75 4.11 -5.52 8.61
C THR A 75 4.42 -4.06 8.30
N ARG A 76 4.61 -3.23 9.32
CA ARG A 76 5.04 -1.84 9.17
C ARG A 76 6.26 -1.59 10.06
N ARG A 77 7.36 -1.14 9.45
CA ARG A 77 8.67 -0.91 10.08
C ARG A 77 9.02 0.59 10.08
N ALA A 78 8.26 1.40 10.81
CA ALA A 78 8.37 2.85 10.72
C ALA A 78 8.99 3.48 11.99
N LEU A 79 9.90 4.43 11.79
CA LEU A 79 10.38 5.33 12.85
C LEU A 79 9.37 6.45 13.19
N ARG A 80 8.42 6.71 12.28
CA ARG A 80 7.34 7.70 12.45
C ARG A 80 5.97 7.04 12.30
N GLY A 81 5.04 7.33 13.23
CA GLY A 81 3.71 6.75 13.26
C GLY A 81 3.66 5.45 14.09
N TYR A 82 3.26 4.35 13.47
CA TYR A 82 3.11 3.03 14.10
C TYR A 82 4.08 2.04 13.47
N ALA A 83 4.61 1.14 14.29
CA ALA A 83 5.20 -0.10 13.82
C ALA A 83 4.31 -1.26 14.28
N GLY A 84 4.31 -2.33 13.51
CA GLY A 84 3.49 -3.50 13.82
C GLY A 84 3.80 -4.66 12.89
N VAL A 85 3.30 -5.83 13.28
CA VAL A 85 3.52 -7.10 12.59
C VAL A 85 2.19 -7.77 12.29
N VAL A 86 2.16 -8.63 11.28
CA VAL A 86 1.02 -9.55 11.11
C VAL A 86 1.00 -10.51 12.31
N PRO A 87 -0.13 -10.65 13.02
CA PRO A 87 -0.22 -11.61 14.12
C PRO A 87 -0.10 -13.04 13.58
N SER A 88 0.41 -13.96 14.40
CA SER A 88 0.57 -15.38 14.00
C SER A 88 -0.75 -16.12 13.82
N HIS A 89 -1.82 -15.60 14.43
CA HIS A 89 -3.17 -16.15 14.40
C HIS A 89 -4.15 -14.98 14.44
N LEU A 90 -5.29 -15.11 13.76
CA LEU A 90 -6.36 -14.14 13.79
C LEU A 90 -7.70 -14.83 13.50
N ALA A 91 -8.72 -14.51 14.26
CA ALA A 91 -10.09 -15.01 14.11
C ALA A 91 -11.10 -13.87 14.01
N VAL A 92 -12.31 -14.19 13.55
CA VAL A 92 -13.44 -13.25 13.60
C VAL A 92 -13.75 -12.90 15.05
N GLY A 93 -13.99 -11.62 15.33
CA GLY A 93 -14.21 -11.06 16.67
C GLY A 93 -12.92 -10.61 17.38
N ASP A 94 -11.74 -10.99 16.88
CA ASP A 94 -10.48 -10.49 17.44
C ASP A 94 -10.31 -8.99 17.17
N SER A 95 -9.50 -8.33 18.00
CA SER A 95 -9.09 -6.93 17.79
C SER A 95 -7.80 -6.88 16.97
N ILE A 96 -7.72 -5.92 16.04
CA ILE A 96 -6.54 -5.60 15.23
C ILE A 96 -6.36 -4.08 15.11
N ASP A 97 -5.15 -3.62 14.83
CA ASP A 97 -4.83 -2.19 14.74
C ASP A 97 -4.72 -1.72 13.28
N VAL A 98 -5.21 -0.51 13.00
CA VAL A 98 -4.95 0.20 11.74
C VAL A 98 -3.60 0.92 11.83
N LEU A 99 -2.60 0.34 11.20
CA LEU A 99 -1.19 0.71 11.34
C LEU A 99 -0.77 1.87 10.45
N ASN A 100 -1.56 2.34 9.49
CA ASN A 100 -1.27 3.57 8.76
C ASN A 100 -2.52 4.14 8.07
N LEU A 101 -2.36 5.30 7.44
CA LEU A 101 -3.41 5.95 6.66
C LEU A 101 -3.79 5.18 5.39
N GLY A 102 -2.96 4.27 4.87
CA GLY A 102 -3.28 3.43 3.72
C GLY A 102 -4.10 2.17 4.04
N GLY A 103 -4.43 1.94 5.32
CA GLY A 103 -5.23 0.81 5.78
C GLY A 103 -4.47 -0.51 5.90
N ILE A 104 -3.20 -0.46 6.32
CA ILE A 104 -2.49 -1.65 6.78
C ILE A 104 -3.03 -2.06 8.15
N LEU A 105 -3.30 -3.34 8.31
CA LEU A 105 -3.79 -3.99 9.52
C LEU A 105 -2.70 -4.88 10.11
N GLY A 106 -2.55 -4.84 11.42
CA GLY A 106 -1.64 -5.72 12.14
C GLY A 106 -1.70 -5.50 13.64
N ARG A 107 -0.86 -6.19 14.40
CA ARG A 107 -0.68 -5.93 15.82
C ARG A 107 0.37 -4.85 15.98
N CYS A 108 0.01 -3.73 16.59
CA CYS A 108 0.94 -2.66 16.87
C CYS A 108 1.98 -3.09 17.91
N THR A 109 3.26 -2.82 17.62
CA THR A 109 4.39 -3.14 18.50
C THR A 109 5.10 -1.90 19.01
N SER A 110 4.92 -0.75 18.34
CA SER A 110 5.46 0.53 18.77
C SER A 110 4.61 1.67 18.24
N VAL A 111 4.49 2.72 19.06
CA VAL A 111 3.69 3.92 18.78
C VAL A 111 4.57 5.15 18.96
N ASN A 112 4.58 6.02 17.95
CA ASN A 112 5.14 7.35 18.09
C ASN A 112 4.15 8.22 18.91
N PRO A 113 4.59 8.85 20.02
CA PRO A 113 3.71 9.63 20.90
C PRO A 113 2.91 10.73 20.20
N ASP A 114 3.44 11.31 19.11
CA ASP A 114 2.84 12.45 18.41
C ASP A 114 1.53 12.11 17.69
N VAL A 115 1.24 10.81 17.46
CA VAL A 115 0.05 10.36 16.71
C VAL A 115 -0.98 9.61 17.57
N GLY A 116 -0.74 9.49 18.87
CA GLY A 116 -1.59 8.72 19.80
C GLY A 116 -1.70 7.23 19.45
N PRO A 117 -2.52 6.43 20.15
CA PRO A 117 -2.69 5.00 19.84
C PRO A 117 -3.32 4.79 18.45
N PRO A 118 -3.05 3.66 17.75
CA PRO A 118 -3.71 3.33 16.48
C PRO A 118 -5.23 3.14 16.68
N PHE A 119 -6.02 3.20 15.60
CA PHE A 119 -7.41 2.73 15.69
C PHE A 119 -7.41 1.23 15.96
N ARG A 120 -8.20 0.81 16.95
CA ARG A 120 -8.58 -0.59 17.11
C ARG A 120 -9.80 -0.91 16.26
N ALA A 121 -9.80 -2.11 15.68
CA ALA A 121 -10.89 -2.60 14.86
C ALA A 121 -11.19 -4.06 15.20
N GLU A 122 -12.46 -4.44 15.20
CA GLU A 122 -12.92 -5.82 15.32
C GLU A 122 -12.85 -6.50 13.94
N VAL A 123 -12.28 -7.70 13.89
CA VAL A 123 -12.19 -8.49 12.66
C VAL A 123 -13.55 -9.10 12.31
N LEU A 124 -14.11 -8.74 11.16
CA LEU A 124 -15.38 -9.30 10.69
C LEU A 124 -15.19 -10.55 9.80
N GLY A 125 -14.02 -10.72 9.21
CA GLY A 125 -13.66 -11.88 8.39
C GLY A 125 -12.72 -11.54 7.23
N ALA A 126 -12.27 -12.59 6.54
CA ALA A 126 -11.50 -12.47 5.31
C ALA A 126 -12.44 -12.08 4.16
N ILE A 127 -12.14 -11.00 3.44
CA ILE A 127 -12.90 -10.64 2.24
C ILE A 127 -12.65 -11.72 1.19
N LEU A 128 -13.71 -12.23 0.56
CA LEU A 128 -13.61 -13.26 -0.46
C LEU A 128 -13.68 -12.66 -1.87
N ALA A 129 -12.73 -13.04 -2.72
CA ALA A 129 -12.75 -12.81 -4.14
C ALA A 129 -13.38 -14.00 -4.88
N PHE A 130 -14.03 -13.68 -6.01
CA PHE A 130 -14.65 -14.64 -6.93
C PHE A 130 -14.08 -14.35 -8.33
N PRO A 131 -12.88 -14.86 -8.64
CA PRO A 131 -12.15 -14.47 -9.84
C PRO A 131 -12.86 -14.84 -11.14
N GLU A 132 -13.58 -15.98 -11.15
CA GLU A 132 -14.29 -16.49 -12.31
C GLU A 132 -15.80 -16.39 -12.14
N LEU A 133 -16.50 -15.99 -13.22
CA LEU A 133 -17.95 -15.88 -13.22
C LEU A 133 -18.56 -17.28 -13.03
N GLY A 134 -19.25 -17.47 -11.90
CA GLY A 134 -19.88 -18.74 -11.54
C GLY A 134 -19.15 -19.52 -10.44
N ASP A 135 -18.02 -19.02 -9.94
CA ASP A 135 -17.36 -19.56 -8.76
C ASP A 135 -18.32 -19.58 -7.56
N ARG A 136 -18.51 -20.76 -6.99
CA ARG A 136 -19.33 -20.97 -5.79
C ARG A 136 -18.52 -20.98 -4.50
N VAL A 137 -17.19 -20.99 -4.62
CA VAL A 137 -16.25 -21.04 -3.50
C VAL A 137 -15.36 -19.82 -3.58
N GLY A 138 -15.62 -18.86 -2.68
CA GLY A 138 -14.79 -17.66 -2.59
C GLY A 138 -13.40 -17.99 -2.05
N ARG A 139 -12.37 -17.34 -2.60
CA ARG A 139 -10.99 -17.43 -2.10
C ARG A 139 -10.66 -16.16 -1.33
N PRO A 140 -9.87 -16.19 -0.25
CA PRO A 140 -9.47 -14.96 0.45
C PRO A 140 -8.80 -13.99 -0.52
N ALA A 141 -9.30 -12.76 -0.57
CA ALA A 141 -8.83 -11.71 -1.45
C ALA A 141 -7.40 -11.32 -1.07
N HIS A 142 -6.58 -11.03 -2.08
CA HIS A 142 -5.18 -10.67 -1.89
C HIS A 142 -4.77 -9.50 -2.79
N ILE A 143 -3.92 -8.60 -2.29
CA ILE A 143 -3.38 -7.46 -3.08
C ILE A 143 -2.47 -7.86 -4.26
N ARG A 144 -2.33 -9.16 -4.55
CA ARG A 144 -1.54 -9.69 -5.68
C ARG A 144 -2.40 -10.04 -6.89
N GLU A 145 -3.72 -10.07 -6.77
CA GLU A 145 -4.64 -10.50 -7.85
C GLU A 145 -4.46 -9.74 -9.16
N ARG A 146 -4.17 -8.44 -9.09
CA ARG A 146 -3.95 -7.56 -10.26
C ARG A 146 -2.63 -6.81 -10.17
N ALA A 147 -1.67 -7.41 -9.49
CA ALA A 147 -0.37 -6.80 -9.28
C ALA A 147 0.47 -6.79 -10.56
N VAL A 148 1.35 -5.79 -10.66
CA VAL A 148 2.52 -5.84 -11.53
C VAL A 148 3.40 -6.99 -11.06
N PRO A 149 3.78 -7.94 -11.92
CA PRO A 149 4.65 -9.04 -11.51
C PRO A 149 6.04 -8.48 -11.13
N PRO A 150 6.65 -8.96 -10.03
CA PRO A 150 8.07 -8.71 -9.78
C PRO A 150 8.89 -9.36 -10.90
N SER A 151 10.12 -8.88 -11.11
CA SER A 151 11.00 -9.38 -12.17
C SER A 151 12.43 -9.55 -11.70
N ASP A 152 13.07 -10.64 -12.09
CA ASP A 152 14.50 -10.84 -11.86
C ASP A 152 15.36 -10.14 -12.93
N ALA A 153 14.78 -9.83 -14.08
CA ALA A 153 15.44 -9.13 -15.19
C ALA A 153 14.96 -7.68 -15.33
N LEU A 154 15.89 -6.76 -15.58
CA LEU A 154 15.59 -5.39 -15.99
C LEU A 154 15.59 -5.31 -17.52
N GLU A 155 14.41 -5.28 -18.12
CA GLU A 155 14.24 -5.20 -19.58
C GLU A 155 14.16 -3.74 -20.05
N SER A 156 13.67 -2.85 -19.18
CA SER A 156 13.62 -1.41 -19.44
C SER A 156 15.02 -0.85 -19.70
N ARG A 157 15.12 -0.06 -20.77
CA ARG A 157 16.31 0.75 -21.11
C ARG A 157 16.11 2.24 -20.87
N VAL A 158 14.96 2.61 -20.29
CA VAL A 158 14.65 4.01 -20.00
C VAL A 158 15.60 4.52 -18.91
N PRO A 159 16.26 5.68 -19.09
CA PRO A 159 17.07 6.30 -18.05
C PRO A 159 16.27 6.52 -16.76
N VAL A 160 16.87 6.18 -15.62
CA VAL A 160 16.25 6.35 -14.30
C VAL A 160 17.03 7.39 -13.51
N VAL A 161 16.31 8.38 -12.96
CA VAL A 161 16.84 9.31 -11.97
C VAL A 161 16.32 8.92 -10.60
N TYR A 162 17.23 8.48 -9.72
CA TYR A 162 16.89 8.11 -8.35
C TYR A 162 16.91 9.31 -7.41
N ILE A 163 15.88 9.41 -6.59
CA ILE A 163 15.80 10.36 -5.47
C ILE A 163 15.92 9.57 -4.16
N ALA A 164 17.12 9.60 -3.58
CA ALA A 164 17.42 9.01 -2.28
C ALA A 164 17.60 10.12 -1.23
N GLY A 165 17.55 9.77 0.05
CA GLY A 165 17.70 10.73 1.15
C GLY A 165 18.03 10.05 2.46
N THR A 166 18.46 10.82 3.44
CA THR A 166 18.98 10.30 4.71
C THR A 166 17.89 9.81 5.66
N CYS A 167 16.67 10.35 5.58
CA CYS A 167 15.55 9.98 6.46
C CYS A 167 14.17 10.22 5.81
N MET A 168 13.10 9.73 6.46
CA MET A 168 11.72 10.11 6.14
C MET A 168 11.52 11.62 6.25
N ASN A 169 10.64 12.18 5.40
CA ASN A 169 10.32 13.62 5.37
C ASN A 169 11.51 14.55 5.05
N ALA A 170 12.61 14.04 4.46
CA ALA A 170 13.74 14.84 3.99
C ALA A 170 13.50 15.62 2.68
N GLY A 171 12.25 15.73 2.21
CA GLY A 171 11.91 16.41 0.96
C GLY A 171 12.04 15.58 -0.32
N LYS A 172 12.24 14.25 -0.21
CA LYS A 172 12.37 13.34 -1.37
C LYS A 172 11.17 13.39 -2.32
N THR A 173 9.94 13.18 -1.82
CA THR A 173 8.72 13.31 -2.63
C THR A 173 8.61 14.67 -3.31
N VAL A 174 8.97 15.75 -2.60
CA VAL A 174 8.93 17.12 -3.14
C VAL A 174 9.95 17.26 -4.27
N ALA A 175 11.19 16.82 -4.07
CA ALA A 175 12.23 16.85 -5.09
C ALA A 175 11.85 16.02 -6.33
N ALA A 176 11.31 14.80 -6.13
CA ALA A 176 10.82 13.96 -7.21
C ALA A 176 9.68 14.66 -7.99
N THR A 177 8.73 15.27 -7.28
CA THR A 177 7.60 15.99 -7.87
C THR A 177 8.05 17.22 -8.66
N GLU A 178 8.97 18.04 -8.13
CA GLU A 178 9.52 19.19 -8.87
C GLU A 178 10.32 18.76 -10.10
N LEU A 179 11.08 17.67 -10.00
CA LEU A 179 11.83 17.13 -11.13
C LEU A 179 10.89 16.63 -12.24
N VAL A 180 9.85 15.87 -11.88
CA VAL A 180 8.80 15.45 -12.83
C VAL A 180 8.19 16.67 -13.51
N ARG A 181 7.82 17.70 -12.74
CA ARG A 181 7.21 18.93 -13.28
C ARG A 181 8.11 19.66 -14.25
N GLY A 182 9.39 19.80 -13.93
CA GLY A 182 10.38 20.45 -14.79
C GLY A 182 10.56 19.71 -16.12
N LEU A 183 10.79 18.39 -16.04
CA LEU A 183 11.01 17.53 -17.22
C LEU A 183 9.77 17.43 -18.11
N ALA A 184 8.58 17.29 -17.52
CA ALA A 184 7.32 17.27 -18.26
C ALA A 184 7.09 18.61 -18.99
N ARG A 185 7.34 19.74 -18.32
CA ARG A 185 7.23 21.08 -18.93
C ARG A 185 8.27 21.33 -20.03
N SER A 186 9.42 20.66 -19.99
CA SER A 186 10.40 20.70 -21.08
C SER A 186 10.04 19.78 -22.25
N GLY A 187 8.88 19.13 -22.22
CA GLY A 187 8.37 18.29 -23.31
C GLY A 187 8.76 16.82 -23.22
N LEU A 188 9.39 16.37 -22.13
CA LEU A 188 9.71 14.96 -21.93
C LEU A 188 8.52 14.18 -21.38
N ARG A 189 8.37 12.94 -21.81
CA ARG A 189 7.42 11.97 -21.26
C ARG A 189 8.03 11.35 -20.00
N VAL A 190 7.59 11.82 -18.84
CA VAL A 190 8.13 11.35 -17.55
C VAL A 190 7.26 10.26 -16.98
N ALA A 191 7.83 9.11 -16.63
CA ALA A 191 7.20 8.15 -15.73
C ALA A 191 7.77 8.32 -14.32
N ALA A 192 7.01 7.90 -13.31
CA ALA A 192 7.37 8.08 -11.92
C ALA A 192 7.22 6.78 -11.11
N ALA A 193 8.00 6.63 -10.05
CA ALA A 193 7.88 5.49 -9.16
C ALA A 193 8.19 5.84 -7.70
N LYS A 194 7.51 5.16 -6.77
CA LYS A 194 7.95 5.03 -5.37
C LYS A 194 8.30 3.58 -5.08
N LEU A 195 9.58 3.29 -4.86
CA LEU A 195 10.07 1.91 -4.84
C LEU A 195 10.09 1.27 -3.46
N THR A 196 10.13 2.07 -2.40
CA THR A 196 10.23 1.58 -1.03
C THR A 196 9.30 2.34 -0.08
N GLY A 197 8.98 1.72 1.06
CA GLY A 197 8.22 2.30 2.15
C GLY A 197 6.99 1.50 2.53
N VAL A 198 5.93 2.22 2.89
CA VAL A 198 4.66 1.70 3.39
C VAL A 198 3.49 2.27 2.57
N SER A 199 2.48 1.45 2.27
CA SER A 199 1.44 1.79 1.29
C SER A 199 0.72 3.09 1.59
N LEU A 200 0.85 4.04 0.66
CA LEU A 200 0.10 5.29 0.55
C LEU A 200 0.28 5.80 -0.88
N MET A 201 -0.78 6.27 -1.52
CA MET A 201 -0.80 6.69 -2.92
C MET A 201 -0.32 8.13 -3.11
N ARG A 202 -0.39 8.96 -2.07
CA ARG A 202 -0.02 10.39 -2.10
C ARG A 202 1.23 10.71 -2.91
N ASP A 203 2.32 9.97 -2.77
CA ASP A 203 3.57 10.26 -3.47
C ASP A 203 3.42 10.07 -4.99
N ALA A 204 2.84 8.94 -5.42
CA ALA A 204 2.58 8.67 -6.83
C ALA A 204 1.57 9.65 -7.42
N LEU A 205 0.52 10.00 -6.68
CA LEU A 205 -0.48 10.99 -7.09
C LEU A 205 0.15 12.38 -7.26
N SER A 206 1.02 12.79 -6.34
CA SER A 206 1.74 14.07 -6.46
C SER A 206 2.59 14.14 -7.73
N MET A 207 3.23 13.03 -8.11
CA MET A 207 4.01 12.95 -9.35
C MET A 207 3.12 12.92 -10.60
N LEU A 208 1.93 12.28 -10.55
CA LEU A 208 0.94 12.36 -11.63
C LEU A 208 0.44 13.80 -11.81
N ASP A 209 0.10 14.48 -10.72
CA ASP A 209 -0.34 15.89 -10.73
C ASP A 209 0.75 16.84 -11.25
N ALA A 210 2.02 16.46 -11.12
CA ALA A 210 3.16 17.19 -11.68
C ALA A 210 3.38 16.97 -13.18
N GLY A 211 2.68 16.01 -13.80
CA GLY A 211 2.76 15.73 -15.24
C GLY A 211 3.40 14.40 -15.62
N ALA A 212 3.61 13.48 -14.67
CA ALA A 212 4.02 12.12 -15.02
C ALA A 212 2.92 11.43 -15.85
N VAL A 213 3.30 10.76 -16.92
CA VAL A 213 2.37 10.00 -17.79
C VAL A 213 1.90 8.69 -17.14
N ALA A 214 2.65 8.20 -16.17
CA ALA A 214 2.33 7.05 -15.34
C ALA A 214 3.12 7.12 -14.03
N ALA A 215 2.53 6.68 -12.93
CA ALA A 215 3.23 6.54 -11.65
C ALA A 215 2.84 5.22 -10.97
N LEU A 216 3.83 4.46 -10.51
CA LEU A 216 3.62 3.19 -9.81
C LEU A 216 4.32 3.19 -8.44
N THR A 217 3.86 2.33 -7.55
CA THR A 217 4.45 2.11 -6.23
C THR A 217 4.70 0.62 -5.99
N PHE A 218 5.46 0.25 -4.98
CA PHE A 218 5.55 -1.15 -4.54
C PHE A 218 4.17 -1.78 -4.21
N ASN A 219 3.16 -0.99 -3.85
CA ASN A 219 1.80 -1.49 -3.66
C ASN A 219 1.18 -2.00 -4.98
N ASP A 220 1.57 -1.44 -6.13
CA ASP A 220 1.19 -1.95 -7.45
C ASP A 220 1.74 -3.35 -7.71
N VAL A 221 2.84 -3.74 -7.06
CA VAL A 221 3.43 -5.10 -7.13
C VAL A 221 2.79 -6.05 -6.11
N GLY A 222 1.79 -5.59 -5.35
CA GLY A 222 1.08 -6.39 -4.35
C GLY A 222 1.87 -6.55 -3.06
N ILE A 223 2.58 -5.50 -2.64
CA ILE A 223 3.33 -5.42 -1.39
C ILE A 223 2.76 -4.28 -0.55
N ALA A 224 2.31 -4.56 0.68
CA ALA A 224 1.78 -3.53 1.59
C ALA A 224 2.90 -2.67 2.21
N SER A 225 4.08 -3.25 2.39
CA SER A 225 5.24 -2.57 2.93
C SER A 225 6.53 -3.27 2.49
N THR A 226 7.51 -2.52 2.01
CA THR A 226 8.78 -3.11 1.58
C THR A 226 9.68 -3.47 2.76
N HIS A 227 10.69 -4.28 2.48
CA HIS A 227 11.74 -4.66 3.43
C HIS A 227 12.94 -5.19 2.64
N ALA A 228 14.04 -5.47 3.34
CA ALA A 228 15.21 -6.07 2.71
C ALA A 228 14.86 -7.41 2.03
N GLY A 229 15.37 -7.64 0.83
CA GLY A 229 15.20 -8.85 0.03
C GLY A 229 14.07 -8.80 -1.00
N VAL A 230 13.15 -7.83 -0.94
CA VAL A 230 12.02 -7.74 -1.91
C VAL A 230 12.11 -6.56 -2.88
N THR A 231 12.95 -5.57 -2.60
CA THR A 231 12.91 -4.27 -3.29
C THR A 231 13.51 -4.30 -4.70
N VAL A 232 14.56 -5.10 -4.94
CA VAL A 232 15.21 -5.19 -6.27
C VAL A 232 14.26 -5.76 -7.32
N SER A 233 13.65 -6.92 -7.05
CA SER A 233 12.73 -7.56 -7.99
C SER A 233 11.46 -6.74 -8.20
N THR A 234 11.00 -6.06 -7.16
CA THR A 234 9.90 -5.08 -7.20
C THR A 234 10.25 -3.90 -8.11
N ALA A 235 11.42 -3.30 -7.94
CA ALA A 235 11.86 -2.16 -8.75
C ALA A 235 11.99 -2.52 -10.23
N LYS A 236 12.58 -3.68 -10.55
CA LYS A 236 12.66 -4.21 -11.92
C LYS A 236 11.26 -4.41 -12.53
N GLY A 237 10.34 -5.03 -11.80
CA GLY A 237 8.95 -5.21 -12.25
C GLY A 237 8.25 -3.88 -12.53
N ILE A 238 8.40 -2.91 -11.63
CA ILE A 238 7.86 -1.55 -11.80
C ILE A 238 8.44 -0.89 -13.05
N PHE A 239 9.75 -0.90 -13.24
CA PHE A 239 10.39 -0.26 -14.40
C PHE A 239 10.01 -0.91 -15.72
N ASN A 240 9.95 -2.24 -15.77
CA ASN A 240 9.49 -2.96 -16.96
C ASN A 240 8.04 -2.59 -17.29
N ARG A 241 7.16 -2.48 -16.28
CA ARG A 241 5.78 -2.02 -16.49
C ARG A 241 5.71 -0.57 -16.96
N LEU A 242 6.48 0.33 -16.36
CA LEU A 242 6.50 1.75 -16.73
C LEU A 242 7.02 1.98 -18.15
N ALA A 243 7.98 1.16 -18.61
CA ALA A 243 8.51 1.22 -19.97
C ALA A 243 7.41 1.04 -21.04
N GLY A 244 6.33 0.31 -20.73
CA GLY A 244 5.16 0.17 -21.61
C GLY A 244 4.46 1.49 -21.95
N SER A 245 4.59 2.52 -21.11
CA SER A 245 4.08 3.87 -21.39
C SER A 245 5.01 4.70 -22.29
N LYS A 246 6.14 4.13 -22.73
CA LYS A 246 7.18 4.76 -23.54
C LYS A 246 7.62 6.13 -22.98
N PRO A 247 8.08 6.20 -21.72
CA PRO A 247 8.63 7.43 -21.16
C PRO A 247 10.06 7.67 -21.67
N ASP A 248 10.47 8.94 -21.74
CA ASP A 248 11.84 9.34 -22.03
C ASP A 248 12.75 9.19 -20.80
N VAL A 249 12.16 9.28 -19.60
CA VAL A 249 12.86 9.18 -18.31
C VAL A 249 11.92 8.68 -17.22
N ILE A 250 12.45 7.91 -16.28
CA ILE A 250 11.76 7.50 -15.03
C ILE A 250 12.35 8.27 -13.85
N VAL A 251 11.52 8.96 -13.08
CA VAL A 251 11.90 9.54 -11.78
C VAL A 251 11.48 8.56 -10.68
N ALA A 252 12.45 8.02 -9.94
CA ALA A 252 12.20 6.98 -8.94
C ALA A 252 12.58 7.45 -7.54
N GLU A 253 11.60 7.62 -6.66
CA GLU A 253 11.83 7.92 -5.25
C GLU A 253 12.06 6.62 -4.45
N LEU A 254 13.10 6.66 -3.60
CA LEU A 254 13.32 5.67 -2.54
C LEU A 254 12.72 6.24 -1.25
N GLY A 255 11.59 5.69 -0.80
CA GLY A 255 11.00 6.02 0.49
C GLY A 255 11.91 5.64 1.68
N ASP A 256 11.62 6.22 2.85
CA ASP A 256 12.46 6.14 4.06
C ASP A 256 13.85 6.80 3.90
N GLY A 257 14.79 6.51 4.80
CA GLY A 257 16.19 6.88 4.70
C GLY A 257 17.03 5.76 4.06
N ILE A 258 18.23 6.14 3.60
CA ILE A 258 19.25 5.19 3.12
C ILE A 258 19.57 4.12 4.18
N LEU A 259 19.57 4.45 5.47
CA LEU A 259 19.78 3.50 6.57
C LEU A 259 18.48 2.90 7.12
N GLY A 260 17.38 3.06 6.37
CA GLY A 260 16.05 2.63 6.74
C GLY A 260 15.81 1.13 6.58
N GLU A 261 14.75 0.63 7.22
CA GLU A 261 14.41 -0.80 7.21
C GLU A 261 13.57 -1.22 5.98
N TYR A 262 13.22 -0.28 5.11
CA TYR A 262 12.38 -0.54 3.94
C TYR A 262 13.14 -1.06 2.70
N GLY A 263 14.40 -1.50 2.86
CA GLY A 263 15.18 -2.17 1.80
C GLY A 263 15.75 -1.21 0.74
N VAL A 264 16.05 0.04 1.13
CA VAL A 264 16.67 1.04 0.25
C VAL A 264 18.07 0.61 -0.19
N GLN A 265 18.84 0.02 0.73
CA GLN A 265 20.21 -0.45 0.46
C GLN A 265 20.26 -1.46 -0.67
N ASP A 266 19.34 -2.41 -0.73
CA ASP A 266 19.34 -3.45 -1.77
C ASP A 266 19.22 -2.88 -3.19
N ILE A 267 18.63 -1.70 -3.36
CA ILE A 267 18.53 -1.03 -4.67
C ILE A 267 19.83 -0.30 -5.01
N LEU A 268 20.55 0.22 -4.01
CA LEU A 268 21.73 1.06 -4.19
C LEU A 268 23.04 0.24 -4.28
N HIS A 269 23.01 -1.03 -3.90
CA HIS A 269 24.13 -1.98 -3.94
C HIS A 269 24.02 -2.93 -5.13
#